data_AF-A0A0Q8MS12-F1
#
_entry.id   AF-A0A0Q8MS12-F1
#
_cell.length_a   1.000
_cell.length_b   1.000
_cell.length_c   1.000
_cell.angle_alpha   90.00
_cell.angle_beta   90.00
_cell.angle_gamma   90.00
#
_symmetry.space_group_name_H-M   'P 1'
#
loop_
_entity.id
_entity.type
_entity.pdbx_description
1 polymer ?
#
loop_
_entity_poly.entity_id
_entity_poly.type
_entity_poly.pdbx_seq_one_letter_code
_entity_poly.pdbx_strand_id
1 'polypeptide(L)' 'MEELMVGRTTVVIAHRLSTIRGADRILVFDQGRIIEEGRHKDLIDRGGAYARLHAVTEGSI' A
#
# COMPACT_ATOMS: atom_id res chain seq x y z
N MET A 1 6.71 -11.24 -6.62
CA MET A 1 5.31 -11.28 -6.14
C MET A 1 4.34 -11.22 -7.31
N GLU A 2 4.58 -10.36 -8.30
CA GLU A 2 3.74 -10.22 -9.50
C GLU A 2 3.43 -11.55 -10.20
N GLU A 3 4.42 -12.40 -10.48
CA GLU A 3 4.18 -13.73 -11.08
C GLU A 3 3.28 -14.65 -10.22
N LEU A 4 3.33 -14.50 -8.89
CA LEU A 4 2.48 -15.26 -7.97
C LEU A 4 1.04 -14.72 -7.90
N MET A 5 0.80 -13.50 -8.39
CA MET A 5 -0.52 -12.86 -8.37
C MET A 5 -1.32 -13.07 -9.66
N VAL A 6 -0.64 -13.38 -10.78
CA VAL A 6 -1.30 -13.52 -12.09
C VAL A 6 -2.39 -14.60 -12.04
N GLY A 7 -3.62 -14.21 -12.41
CA GLY A 7 -4.77 -15.12 -12.49
C GLY A 7 -5.33 -15.58 -11.14
N ARG A 8 -4.91 -14.96 -10.02
CA ARG A 8 -5.36 -15.33 -8.67
C ARG A 8 -5.76 -14.11 -7.87
N THR A 9 -6.86 -14.23 -7.12
CA THR A 9 -7.17 -13.28 -6.05
C THR A 9 -6.12 -13.41 -4.96
N THR A 10 -5.33 -12.36 -4.75
CA THR A 10 -4.24 -12.35 -3.77
C THR A 10 -4.49 -11.27 -2.73
N VAL A 11 -4.48 -11.64 -1.45
CA VAL A 11 -4.53 -10.70 -0.32
C VAL A 11 -3.16 -10.67 0.33
N VAL A 12 -2.61 -9.47 0.52
CA VAL A 12 -1.27 -9.27 1.09
C VAL A 12 -1.35 -8.35 2.29
N ILE A 13 -0.83 -8.81 3.42
CA ILE A 13 -0.56 -7.96 4.59
C ILE A 13 0.91 -7.57 4.52
N ALA A 14 1.17 -6.30 4.22
CA ALA A 14 2.53 -5.83 3.95
C ALA A 14 3.07 -4.98 5.09
N HIS A 15 4.27 -5.34 5.56
CA HIS A 15 5.10 -4.47 6.41
C HIS A 15 6.04 -3.60 5.59
N ARG A 16 6.31 -3.99 4.34
CA ARG A 16 7.14 -3.24 3.39
C ARG A 16 6.27 -2.74 2.25
N LEU A 17 6.23 -1.43 2.07
CA LEU A 17 5.40 -0.81 1.03
C LEU A 17 5.88 -1.16 -0.39
N SER A 18 7.17 -1.44 -0.57
CA SER A 18 7.73 -1.91 -1.84
C SER A 18 7.04 -3.17 -2.39
N THR A 19 6.54 -4.05 -1.50
CA THR A 19 5.89 -5.32 -1.89
C THR A 19 4.48 -5.13 -2.44
N ILE A 20 3.81 -4.01 -2.12
CA ILE A 20 2.42 -3.75 -2.52
C ILE A 20 2.30 -2.62 -3.54
N ARG A 21 3.43 -2.10 -4.06
CA ARG A 21 3.46 -1.02 -5.05
C ARG A 21 2.66 -1.36 -6.31
N GLY A 22 2.70 -2.62 -6.76
CA GLY A 22 1.97 -3.13 -7.91
C GLY A 22 0.56 -3.65 -7.63
N ALA A 23 0.05 -3.48 -6.40
CA ALA A 23 -1.29 -3.96 -6.07
C ALA A 23 -2.38 -3.16 -6.80
N ASP A 24 -3.39 -3.86 -7.30
CA ASP A 24 -4.56 -3.23 -7.93
C ASP A 24 -5.35 -2.32 -6.97
N ARG A 25 -5.32 -2.67 -5.68
CA ARG A 25 -5.99 -1.94 -4.60
C ARG A 25 -5.22 -2.12 -3.30
N ILE A 26 -4.97 -1.01 -2.61
CA ILE A 26 -4.34 -0.95 -1.29
C ILE A 26 -5.36 -0.44 -0.28
N LEU A 27 -5.41 -1.08 0.88
CA LEU A 27 -6.26 -0.71 2.01
C LEU A 27 -5.37 -0.32 3.20
N VAL A 28 -5.56 0.88 3.71
CA VAL A 28 -4.86 1.34 4.92
C VAL A 28 -5.79 1.21 6.11
N PHE A 29 -5.33 0.45 7.11
CA PHE A 29 -6.05 0.27 8.36
C PHE A 29 -5.48 1.17 9.45
N ASP A 30 -6.37 1.80 10.22
CA ASP A 30 -6.06 2.44 11.48
C ASP A 30 -7.22 2.21 12.46
N GLN A 31 -6.89 1.87 13.71
CA GLN A 31 -7.87 1.57 14.78
C GLN A 31 -8.99 0.60 14.36
N GLY A 32 -8.65 -0.44 13.58
CA GLY A 32 -9.62 -1.44 13.11
C GLY A 32 -10.57 -0.95 12.01
N ARG A 33 -10.30 0.19 11.39
CA ARG A 33 -11.09 0.76 10.29
C ARG A 33 -10.23 1.02 9.07
N ILE A 34 -10.82 0.92 7.88
CA ILE A 34 -10.19 1.34 6.64
C ILE A 34 -10.29 2.87 6.58
N ILE A 35 -9.15 3.55 6.60
CA ILE A 35 -9.08 5.01 6.54
C ILE A 35 -8.73 5.51 5.13
N GLU A 36 -8.05 4.69 4.33
CA GLU A 36 -7.70 5.02 2.94
C GLU A 36 -7.77 3.79 2.04
N GLU A 37 -8.15 4.04 0.79
CA GLU A 37 -8.23 3.04 -0.27
C GLU A 37 -7.85 3.67 -1.62
N GLY A 38 -7.06 2.95 -2.41
CA GLY A 38 -6.67 3.35 -3.76
C GLY A 38 -5.51 2.56 -4.32
N ARG A 39 -5.01 2.96 -5.50
CA ARG A 39 -3.74 2.48 -6.03
C ARG A 39 -2.59 3.23 -5.36
N HIS A 40 -1.39 2.65 -5.42
CA HIS A 40 -0.18 3.24 -4.84
C HIS A 40 -0.01 4.73 -5.19
N LYS A 41 -0.07 5.07 -6.48
CA LYS A 41 0.10 6.45 -6.95
C LYS A 41 -0.92 7.41 -6.36
N ASP A 42 -2.21 7.05 -6.41
CA ASP A 42 -3.30 7.90 -5.90
C ASP A 42 -3.15 8.17 -4.40
N LEU A 43 -2.71 7.17 -3.63
CA LEU A 43 -2.52 7.29 -2.18
C LEU A 43 -1.27 8.12 -1.82
N ILE A 44 -0.20 8.05 -2.62
CA ILE A 44 0.95 8.94 -2.48
C ILE A 44 0.55 10.39 -2.77
N ASP A 45 -0.14 10.62 -3.88
CA ASP A 45 -0.55 11.97 -4.32
C ASP A 45 -1.50 12.64 -3.31
N ARG A 46 -2.29 11.86 -2.57
CA ARG A 46 -3.16 12.36 -1.49
C ARG A 46 -2.41 12.84 -0.25
N GLY A 47 -1.14 12.47 -0.05
CA GLY A 47 -0.37 12.88 1.13
C GLY A 47 -0.89 12.34 2.47
N GLY A 48 -1.69 11.27 2.42
CA GLY A 48 -2.36 10.68 3.58
C GLY A 48 -1.44 9.85 4.50
N ALA A 49 -2.06 9.03 5.35
CA ALA A 49 -1.38 8.04 6.19
C ALA A 49 -0.50 7.10 5.37
N TYR A 50 -0.96 6.68 4.18
CA TYR A 50 -0.16 5.86 3.28
C TYR A 50 1.15 6.55 2.88
N ALA A 51 1.07 7.81 2.44
CA ALA A 51 2.23 8.59 2.02
C ALA A 51 3.22 8.83 3.17
N ARG A 52 2.71 9.08 4.39
CA ARG A 52 3.56 9.21 5.59
C ARG A 52 4.30 7.92 5.92
N LEU A 53 3.60 6.77 5.88
CA LEU A 53 4.24 5.46 6.06
C LEU A 53 5.30 5.21 4.98
N HIS A 54 5.04 5.62 3.74
CA HIS A 54 5.99 5.51 2.62
C HIS A 54 7.27 6.29 2.87
N ALA A 55 7.17 7.55 3.25
CA ALA A 55 8.32 8.41 3.54
C ALA A 55 9.23 7.82 4.63
N VAL A 56 8.63 7.28 5.71
CA VAL A 56 9.38 6.65 6.80
C VAL A 56 10.10 5.38 6.35
N THR A 57 9.46 4.57 5.49
CA THR A 57 9.99 3.26 5.09
C THR A 57 11.08 3.37 4.01
N GLU A 58 11.08 4.43 3.21
CA GLU A 58 12.11 4.70 2.19
C GLU A 58 13.34 5.46 2.73
N GLY A 59 13.36 5.80 4.03
CA GLY A 59 14.54 6.44 4.64
C GLY A 59 14.82 7.85 4.11
N SER A 60 13.80 8.54 3.59
CA SER A 60 13.90 9.96 3.24
C SER A 60 13.58 10.80 4.49
N ILE A 61 14.60 11.12 5.27
CA ILE A 61 14.61 12.20 6.28
C ILE A 61 15.57 13.27 5.78
#